data_AF-I6TBK7-F1
#
_entry.id   AF-I6TBK7-F1
#
_cell.length_a   1.000
_cell.length_b   1.000
_cell.length_c   1.000
_cell.angle_alpha   90.00
_cell.angle_beta   90.00
_cell.angle_gamma   90.00
#
_symmetry.space_group_name_H-M   'P 1'
#
loop_
_entity.id
_entity.type
_entity.pdbx_description
1 polymer ?
#
loop_
_entity_poly.entity_id
_entity_poly.type
_entity_poly.pdbx_seq_one_letter_code
_entity_poly.pdbx_strand_id
1 'polypeptide(L)'
;MNLLQHQKIGIINLKGKERKVDMMKKIKMNVQGRVQGVGFRYMTKIVADQLGITGTVKNEEDGSVTIEACGDEETIKRFIEEVKDSPSPSGRVQYVDLQDNPMMEERKKFDVIG
;
A
#
# COMPACT_ATOMS: atom_id res chain seq x y z
N MET A 1 3.46 -32.43 -20.25
CA MET A 1 2.28 -31.55 -20.45
C MET A 1 2.25 -30.60 -19.25
N ASN A 2 2.44 -29.28 -19.50
CA ASN A 2 2.64 -28.13 -18.58
C ASN A 2 3.78 -28.25 -17.57
N LEU A 3 4.88 -27.47 -17.57
CA LEU A 3 5.14 -26.05 -17.89
C LEU A 3 4.17 -25.08 -17.19
N LEU A 4 4.63 -24.43 -16.11
CA LEU A 4 4.77 -22.97 -15.96
C LEU A 4 5.26 -22.61 -14.53
N GLN A 5 6.52 -22.14 -14.50
CA GLN A 5 6.98 -20.95 -13.74
C GLN A 5 6.98 -21.03 -12.20
N HIS A 6 8.00 -21.69 -11.64
CA HIS A 6 8.58 -21.19 -10.39
C HIS A 6 9.15 -19.80 -10.68
N GLN A 7 8.58 -18.75 -10.11
CA GLN A 7 9.27 -17.46 -10.07
C GLN A 7 10.53 -17.66 -9.20
N LYS A 8 11.68 -17.73 -9.88
CA LYS A 8 12.99 -17.69 -9.23
C LYS A 8 13.10 -16.37 -8.48
N ILE A 9 12.97 -16.44 -7.16
CA ILE A 9 13.45 -15.42 -6.23
C ILE A 9 14.91 -15.10 -6.59
N GLY A 10 15.17 -13.85 -6.97
CA GLY A 10 16.50 -13.38 -7.33
C GLY A 10 17.39 -13.31 -6.10
N ILE A 11 18.20 -14.34 -5.86
CA ILE A 11 19.24 -14.34 -4.83
C ILE A 11 20.48 -13.67 -5.43
N ILE A 12 20.80 -12.45 -5.01
CA ILE A 12 22.10 -11.82 -5.29
C ILE A 12 23.07 -12.14 -4.15
N ASN A 13 24.09 -12.93 -4.45
CA ASN A 13 25.13 -13.31 -3.49
C ASN A 13 26.17 -12.18 -3.35
N LEU A 14 26.04 -11.36 -2.31
CA LEU A 14 27.07 -10.42 -1.89
C LEU A 14 27.56 -10.81 -0.49
N LYS A 15 28.65 -11.58 -0.45
CA LYS A 15 29.46 -11.83 0.75
C LYS A 15 28.68 -12.38 1.96
N GLY A 16 28.09 -13.57 1.80
CA GLY A 16 27.84 -14.49 2.92
C GLY A 16 26.81 -14.06 3.97
N LYS A 17 25.95 -13.08 3.68
CA LYS A 17 24.80 -12.75 4.52
C LYS A 17 23.57 -12.81 3.63
N GLU A 18 22.71 -13.79 3.85
CA GLU A 18 21.39 -13.84 3.21
C GLU A 18 20.65 -12.54 3.55
N ARG A 19 20.58 -11.63 2.58
CA ARG A 19 19.63 -10.53 2.63
C ARG A 19 18.52 -10.92 1.67
N LYS A 20 17.28 -11.04 2.16
CA LYS A 20 16.11 -10.85 1.31
C LYS A 20 16.39 -9.53 0.58
N VAL A 21 16.44 -9.57 -0.75
CA VAL A 21 16.26 -8.34 -1.50
C VAL A 21 14.80 -8.04 -1.30
N ASP A 22 14.48 -7.21 -0.32
CA ASP A 22 13.11 -6.80 -0.09
C ASP A 22 12.65 -6.10 -1.38
N MET A 23 11.82 -6.81 -2.14
CA MET A 23 11.32 -6.32 -3.40
C MET A 23 10.33 -5.22 -3.05
N MET A 24 10.73 -3.97 -3.26
CA MET A 24 9.85 -2.84 -2.98
C MET A 24 8.62 -2.95 -3.86
N LYS A 25 7.48 -3.14 -3.21
CA LYS A 25 6.18 -3.25 -3.85
C LYS A 25 5.56 -1.86 -3.90
N LYS A 26 5.07 -1.51 -5.09
CA LYS A 26 4.32 -0.29 -5.33
C LYS A 26 2.90 -0.68 -5.70
N ILE A 27 1.91 -0.16 -5.00
CA ILE A 27 0.50 -0.48 -5.21
C ILE A 27 -0.33 0.79 -5.34
N LYS A 28 -1.50 0.62 -5.96
CA LYS A 28 -2.60 1.58 -5.93
C LYS A 28 -3.84 0.90 -5.37
N MET A 29 -4.55 1.60 -4.48
CA MET A 29 -5.82 1.17 -3.93
C MET A 29 -6.87 2.23 -4.24
N ASN A 30 -8.02 1.83 -4.78
CA ASN A 30 -9.24 2.64 -4.75
C ASN A 30 -10.17 2.07 -3.68
N VAL A 31 -10.46 2.87 -2.65
CA VAL A 31 -11.19 2.44 -1.46
C VAL A 31 -12.56 3.12 -1.44
N GLN A 32 -13.60 2.30 -1.28
CA GLN A 32 -14.99 2.75 -1.28
C GLN A 32 -15.71 2.35 0.02
N GLY A 33 -16.72 3.14 0.38
CA GLY A 33 -17.52 2.97 1.58
C GLY A 33 -17.72 4.30 2.32
N ARG A 34 -17.81 4.24 3.65
CA ARG A 34 -17.80 5.45 4.49
C ARG A 34 -16.35 5.85 4.76
N VAL A 35 -15.74 6.53 3.79
CA VAL A 35 -14.30 6.84 3.78
C VAL A 35 -13.98 8.34 3.70
N GLN A 36 -14.95 9.21 3.40
CA GLN A 36 -14.79 10.67 3.45
C GLN A 36 -15.50 11.27 4.67
N GLY A 37 -15.01 12.41 5.16
CA GLY A 37 -15.59 13.10 6.32
C GLY A 37 -15.41 12.38 7.67
N VAL A 38 -14.61 11.31 7.71
CA VAL A 38 -14.41 10.46 8.90
C VAL A 38 -12.96 10.40 9.36
N GLY A 39 -12.10 11.31 8.89
CA GLY A 39 -10.67 11.31 9.24
C GLY A 39 -9.85 10.19 8.56
N PHE A 40 -10.43 9.45 7.61
CA PHE A 40 -9.79 8.30 6.94
C PHE A 40 -8.38 8.61 6.44
N ARG A 41 -8.21 9.64 5.59
CA ARG A 41 -6.90 10.03 5.04
C ARG A 41 -5.84 10.25 6.11
N TYR A 42 -6.20 10.95 7.18
CA TYR A 42 -5.26 11.26 8.27
C TYR A 42 -4.86 9.99 9.03
N MET A 43 -5.82 9.11 9.33
CA MET A 43 -5.53 7.85 10.00
C MET A 43 -4.73 6.88 9.10
N THR A 44 -5.04 6.83 7.80
CA THR A 44 -4.23 6.08 6.81
C THR A 44 -2.78 6.57 6.82
N LYS A 45 -2.56 7.89 6.89
CA LYS A 45 -1.20 8.45 7.02
C LYS A 45 -0.51 7.97 8.31
N ILE A 46 -1.20 7.98 9.45
CA ILE A 46 -0.63 7.50 10.73
C ILE A 46 -0.19 6.04 10.59
N VAL A 47 -1.03 5.17 10.04
CA VAL A 47 -0.70 3.76 9.81
C VAL A 47 0.50 3.63 8.86
N ALA A 48 0.52 4.40 7.76
CA ALA A 48 1.64 4.40 6.82
C ALA A 48 2.95 4.82 7.49
N ASP A 49 2.93 5.89 8.29
CA ASP A 49 4.11 6.38 9.02
C ASP A 49 4.62 5.33 10.03
N GLN A 50 3.72 4.67 10.77
CA GLN A 50 4.07 3.62 11.74
C GLN A 50 4.70 2.39 11.08
N LEU A 51 4.30 2.10 9.84
CA LEU A 51 4.80 0.99 9.05
C LEU A 51 6.02 1.37 8.18
N GLY A 52 6.38 2.65 8.10
CA GLY A 52 7.48 3.12 7.24
C GLY A 52 7.15 3.12 5.74
N ILE A 53 5.86 3.21 5.40
CA ILE A 53 5.37 3.26 4.01
C ILE A 53 5.46 4.68 3.47
N THR A 54 5.85 4.81 2.21
CA THR A 54 5.80 6.08 1.48
C THR A 54 4.70 6.08 0.44
N GLY A 55 4.21 7.25 0.04
CA GLY A 55 3.14 7.34 -0.94
C GLY A 55 2.17 8.48 -0.69
N THR A 56 0.91 8.28 -1.06
CA THR A 56 -0.13 9.31 -1.01
C THR A 56 -1.49 8.75 -0.64
N VAL A 57 -2.34 9.60 -0.09
CA VAL A 57 -3.77 9.34 0.06
C VAL A 57 -4.57 10.57 -0.36
N LYS A 58 -5.61 10.38 -1.18
CA LYS A 58 -6.39 11.44 -1.81
C LYS A 58 -7.88 11.11 -1.77
N ASN A 59 -8.71 12.10 -1.47
CA ASN A 59 -10.16 11.99 -1.69
C ASN A 59 -10.45 12.21 -3.18
N GLU A 60 -11.26 11.34 -3.78
CA GLU A 60 -11.72 11.53 -5.15
C GLU A 60 -13.11 12.19 -5.17
N GLU A 61 -13.46 12.79 -6.32
CA GLU A 61 -14.74 13.49 -6.52
C GLU A 61 -15.95 12.55 -6.46
N ASP A 62 -15.75 11.27 -6.78
CA ASP A 62 -16.78 10.23 -6.73
C ASP A 62 -17.08 9.72 -5.30
N GLY A 63 -16.43 10.29 -4.29
CA GLY A 63 -16.58 9.90 -2.89
C GLY A 63 -15.65 8.77 -2.44
N SER A 64 -14.85 8.18 -3.34
CA SER A 64 -13.83 7.19 -3.01
C SER A 64 -12.56 7.85 -2.43
N VAL A 65 -11.62 7.00 -2.00
CA VAL A 65 -10.26 7.41 -1.60
C VAL A 65 -9.25 6.62 -2.42
N THR A 66 -8.37 7.32 -3.13
CA THR A 66 -7.20 6.69 -3.78
C THR A 66 -6.02 6.70 -2.82
N ILE A 67 -5.33 5.57 -2.71
CA ILE A 67 -4.07 5.42 -2.00
C ILE A 67 -3.02 4.91 -2.98
N GLU A 68 -1.84 5.51 -2.99
CA GLU A 68 -0.65 4.93 -3.58
C GLU A 68 0.35 4.64 -2.47
N ALA A 69 0.93 3.45 -2.44
CA ALA A 69 1.81 3.02 -1.35
C ALA A 69 3.02 2.24 -1.89
N CYS A 70 4.18 2.53 -1.31
CA CYS A 70 5.46 1.90 -1.59
C CYS A 70 6.11 1.43 -0.28
N GLY A 71 6.58 0.18 -0.27
CA GLY A 71 7.25 -0.44 0.87
C GLY A 71 7.68 -1.87 0.55
N ASP A 72 8.32 -2.56 1.48
CA ASP A 72 8.58 -3.99 1.32
C ASP A 72 7.27 -4.80 1.30
N GLU A 73 7.34 -6.03 0.80
CA GLU A 73 6.17 -6.88 0.58
C GLU A 73 5.37 -7.16 1.86
N GLU A 74 6.04 -7.44 2.98
CA GLU A 74 5.38 -7.78 4.25
C GLU A 74 4.69 -6.54 4.85
N THR A 75 5.37 -5.40 4.81
CA THR A 75 4.84 -4.12 5.27
C THR A 75 3.65 -3.66 4.43
N ILE A 76 3.71 -3.77 3.10
CA ILE A 76 2.59 -3.46 2.21
C ILE A 76 1.41 -4.38 2.49
N LYS A 77 1.64 -5.68 2.71
CA LYS A 77 0.58 -6.62 3.07
C LYS A 77 -0.13 -6.20 4.36
N ARG A 78 0.62 -5.84 5.41
CA ARG A 78 0.03 -5.36 6.66
C ARG A 78 -0.78 -4.08 6.47
N PHE A 79 -0.26 -3.13 5.70
CA PHE A 79 -0.94 -1.88 5.42
C PHE A 79 -2.26 -2.07 4.66
N ILE A 80 -2.29 -2.98 3.69
CA ILE A 80 -3.54 -3.32 2.98
C ILE A 80 -4.60 -3.81 3.96
N GLU A 81 -4.24 -4.68 4.91
CA GLU A 81 -5.19 -5.21 5.90
C GLU A 81 -5.70 -4.11 6.86
N GLU A 82 -4.82 -3.25 7.38
CA GLU A 82 -5.22 -2.08 8.21
C GLU A 82 -6.15 -1.13 7.44
N VAL A 83 -5.93 -0.95 6.13
CA VAL A 83 -6.82 -0.14 5.28
C VAL A 83 -8.17 -0.81 5.11
N LYS A 84 -8.22 -2.13 4.85
CA LYS A 84 -9.46 -2.91 4.70
C LYS A 84 -10.29 -2.94 6.00
N ASP A 85 -9.64 -3.03 7.15
CA ASP A 85 -10.30 -2.99 8.46
C ASP A 85 -10.78 -1.57 8.84
N SER A 86 -10.43 -0.59 8.02
CA SER A 86 -10.62 0.84 8.21
C SER A 86 -9.72 1.42 9.30
N PRO A 87 -8.77 2.31 8.95
CA PRO A 87 -7.90 2.95 9.93
C PRO A 87 -8.66 4.02 10.75
N SER A 88 -9.86 4.42 10.31
CA SER A 88 -10.72 5.34 11.06
C SER A 88 -11.80 4.57 11.83
N PRO A 89 -11.95 4.80 13.15
CA PRO A 89 -13.01 4.17 13.95
C PRO A 89 -14.42 4.64 13.54
N SER A 90 -14.55 5.78 12.87
CA SER A 90 -15.81 6.29 12.33
C SER A 90 -16.02 5.92 10.85
N GLY A 91 -15.02 5.29 10.22
CA GLY A 91 -15.06 4.84 8.85
C GLY A 91 -15.57 3.42 8.70
N ARG A 92 -15.89 3.05 7.46
CA ARG A 92 -16.18 1.66 7.08
C ARG A 92 -15.78 1.46 5.64
N VAL A 93 -14.81 0.60 5.40
CA VAL A 93 -14.47 0.14 4.05
C VAL A 93 -15.46 -0.94 3.64
N GLN A 94 -15.97 -0.83 2.41
CA GLN A 94 -16.90 -1.81 1.82
C GLN A 94 -16.24 -2.53 0.64
N TYR A 95 -15.43 -1.81 -0.12
CA TYR A 95 -14.74 -2.35 -1.29
C TYR A 95 -13.36 -1.71 -1.44
N VAL A 96 -12.40 -2.51 -1.89
CA VAL A 96 -11.05 -2.10 -2.22
C VAL A 96 -10.70 -2.72 -3.57
N ASP A 97 -10.47 -1.89 -4.57
CA ASP A 97 -9.76 -2.31 -5.78
C ASP A 97 -8.25 -2.14 -5.55
N LEU A 98 -7.48 -3.21 -5.70
CA LEU A 98 -6.04 -3.25 -5.44
C LEU A 98 -5.30 -3.64 -6.71
N GLN A 99 -4.34 -2.80 -7.11
CA GLN A 99 -3.53 -3.01 -8.30
C GLN A 99 -2.05 -2.80 -7.99
N ASP A 100 -1.17 -3.58 -8.61
CA ASP A 100 0.25 -3.23 -8.65
C ASP A 100 0.43 -1.95 -9.48
N ASN A 101 1.30 -1.05 -9.01
CA ASN A 101 1.56 0.23 -9.67
C ASN A 101 3.08 0.47 -9.79
N PRO A 102 3.81 -0.28 -10.63
CA PRO A 102 5.26 -0.16 -10.75
C PRO A 102 5.71 1.24 -11.25
N MET A 103 4.82 1.98 -11.91
CA MET A 103 5.08 3.32 -12.44
C MET A 103 4.83 4.46 -11.44
N MET A 104 4.39 4.15 -10.22
CA MET A 104 4.21 5.14 -9.16
C MET A 104 5.51 5.92 -8.90
N GLU A 105 5.36 7.25 -8.81
CA GLU A 105 6.44 8.17 -8.44
C GLU A 105 7.01 7.82 -7.06
N GLU A 106 8.34 7.83 -6.96
CA GLU A 106 8.98 7.60 -5.67
C GLU A 106 8.80 8.79 -4.72
N ARG A 107 8.51 8.48 -3.48
CA ARG A 107 8.30 9.47 -2.42
C ARG A 107 9.14 9.12 -1.20
N LYS A 108 9.54 10.17 -0.48
CA LYS A 108 10.31 10.05 0.77
C LYS A 108 9.43 9.94 2.01
N LYS A 109 8.12 10.18 1.88
CA LYS A 109 7.13 10.20 2.95
C LYS A 109 5.75 9.82 2.42
N PHE A 110 4.81 9.63 3.34
CA PHE A 110 3.40 9.47 3.02
C PHE A 110 2.67 10.81 3.18
N ASP A 111 2.07 11.31 2.09
CA ASP A 111 1.42 12.61 2.04
C ASP A 111 -0.11 12.50 1.91
N VAL A 112 -0.84 13.36 2.61
CA VAL A 112 -2.28 13.56 2.41
C VAL A 112 -2.45 14.63 1.33
N ILE A 113 -3.06 14.27 0.20
CA ILE A 113 -3.31 15.18 -0.92
C ILE A 113 -4.73 15.73 -0.81
N GLY A 114 -4.83 17.05 -0.99
CA GLY A 114 -6.05 17.87 -0.92
C GLY A 114 -7.11 17.45 -1.91
#